data_AF-A0A7S3RYW6-F1
#
_entry.id   AF-A0A7S3RYW6-F1
#
_cell.length_a   1.000
_cell.length_b   1.000
_cell.length_c   1.000
_cell.angle_alpha   90.00
_cell.angle_beta   90.00
_cell.angle_gamma   90.00
#
_symmetry.space_group_name_H-M   'P 1'
#
loop_
_entity.id
_entity.type
_entity.pdbx_description
1 polymer ?
#
loop_
_entity_poly.entity_id
_entity_poly.type
_entity_poly.pdbx_seq_one_letter_code
_entity_poly.pdbx_strand_id
1 'polypeptide(L)'
;EACGANGCAPPVDSKFEATFGCLPTAEECARNPSAPKEPLGNVDWWDVSQVDGWTLPYKVEVLGKCDSAPHVIDCSELALSSCPNDEDLGGHIGKQSLRVHAPGNASAVVGCYSPCGKLTFSQWGQGYTHTPESYEARDFCCPTPPISPSKCSNGPVAHAQYTEVVHKLCPSVYAYAYDDGVGLAQCPAGAGYKVTFYCPKQ
;
A
#
# COMPACT_ATOMS: atom_id res chain seq x y z
N GLU A 1 0.79 -8.77 17.92
CA GLU A 1 1.57 -7.59 18.31
C GLU A 1 0.97 -6.97 19.57
N ALA A 2 1.79 -6.38 20.44
CA ALA A 2 1.30 -5.71 21.65
C ALA A 2 1.28 -4.20 21.40
N CYS A 3 0.13 -3.57 21.59
CA CYS A 3 -0.02 -2.13 21.38
C CYS A 3 0.36 -1.34 22.62
N GLY A 4 0.87 -0.12 22.44
CA GLY A 4 1.22 0.77 23.54
C GLY A 4 0.01 1.29 24.30
N ALA A 5 0.26 2.07 25.36
CA ALA A 5 -0.81 2.67 26.18
C ALA A 5 -1.80 3.54 25.39
N ASN A 6 -1.36 4.10 24.26
CA ASN A 6 -2.19 4.93 23.38
C ASN A 6 -2.90 4.12 22.28
N GLY A 7 -2.88 2.79 22.35
CA GLY A 7 -3.41 1.91 21.30
C GLY A 7 -2.42 1.67 20.16
N CYS A 8 -2.85 0.87 19.19
CA CYS A 8 -2.04 0.50 18.02
C CYS A 8 -1.95 1.67 17.04
N ALA A 9 -0.86 1.78 16.29
CA ALA A 9 -0.82 2.68 15.13
C ALA A 9 -1.85 2.26 14.08
N PRO A 10 -2.40 3.19 13.28
CA PRO A 10 -3.13 2.80 12.08
C PRO A 10 -2.20 2.02 11.15
N PRO A 11 -2.70 0.99 10.43
CA PRO A 11 -1.92 0.18 9.51
C PRO A 11 -1.67 0.99 8.22
N VAL A 12 -0.82 2.00 8.34
CA VAL A 12 -0.42 2.89 7.25
C VAL A 12 0.98 2.46 6.82
N ASP A 13 1.06 1.75 5.70
CA ASP A 13 2.21 0.91 5.42
C ASP A 13 2.87 1.23 4.09
N SER A 14 4.16 1.55 4.13
CA SER A 14 5.02 1.47 2.95
C SER A 14 5.35 0.00 2.70
N LYS A 15 4.53 -0.66 1.87
CA LYS A 15 4.51 -2.12 1.77
C LYS A 15 5.37 -2.65 0.64
N PHE A 16 6.16 -3.67 0.97
CA PHE A 16 6.69 -4.68 0.04
C PHE A 16 6.14 -6.03 0.51
N GLU A 17 5.50 -6.76 -0.40
CA GLU A 17 5.02 -8.11 -0.10
C GLU A 17 5.50 -9.09 -1.17
N ALA A 18 5.86 -10.29 -0.72
CA ALA A 18 6.36 -11.34 -1.60
C ALA A 18 5.97 -12.72 -1.08
N THR A 19 5.57 -13.59 -2.00
CA THR A 19 5.48 -15.03 -1.81
C THR A 19 6.59 -15.67 -2.63
N PHE A 20 7.58 -16.26 -1.95
CA PHE A 20 8.74 -16.87 -2.61
C PHE A 20 8.40 -18.27 -3.13
N GLY A 21 8.67 -18.48 -4.41
CA GLY A 21 8.48 -19.76 -5.08
C GLY A 21 9.43 -20.83 -4.53
N CYS A 22 9.04 -22.08 -4.71
CA CYS A 22 9.87 -23.22 -4.35
C CYS A 22 11.11 -23.29 -5.26
N LEU A 23 12.29 -23.37 -4.64
CA LEU A 23 13.54 -23.53 -5.38
C LEU A 23 13.56 -24.89 -6.08
N PRO A 24 14.12 -25.00 -7.31
CA PRO A 24 14.22 -26.29 -8.01
C PRO A 24 15.02 -27.36 -7.25
N THR A 25 15.87 -26.95 -6.31
CA THR A 25 16.70 -27.83 -5.48
C THR A 25 16.11 -28.12 -4.11
N ALA A 26 14.92 -27.57 -3.79
CA ALA A 26 14.29 -27.78 -2.49
C ALA A 26 13.71 -29.20 -2.38
N GLU A 27 13.98 -29.86 -1.25
CA GLU A 27 13.39 -31.18 -0.94
C GLU A 27 11.92 -31.06 -0.53
N GLU A 28 11.55 -29.95 0.09
CA GLU A 28 10.18 -29.63 0.50
C GLU A 28 9.82 -28.18 0.13
N CYS A 29 8.59 -27.99 -0.35
CA CYS A 29 8.04 -26.69 -0.70
C CYS A 29 7.01 -26.24 0.34
N ALA A 30 6.99 -24.94 0.65
CA ALA A 30 5.91 -24.37 1.46
C ALA A 30 4.55 -24.51 0.76
N ARG A 31 3.47 -24.55 1.53
CA ARG A 31 2.10 -24.63 1.00
C ARG A 31 1.66 -23.28 0.46
N ASN A 32 0.91 -23.31 -0.64
CA ASN A 32 0.29 -22.12 -1.20
C ASN A 32 -0.81 -21.60 -0.25
N PRO A 33 -0.71 -20.37 0.30
CA PRO A 33 -1.72 -19.85 1.23
C PRO A 33 -3.11 -19.67 0.58
N SER A 34 -3.17 -19.40 -0.73
CA SER A 34 -4.42 -19.28 -1.49
C SER A 34 -4.98 -20.64 -1.93
N ALA A 35 -4.15 -21.68 -1.97
CA ALA A 35 -4.54 -23.05 -2.27
C ALA A 35 -3.83 -24.04 -1.31
N PRO A 36 -4.24 -24.14 -0.03
CA PRO A 36 -3.46 -24.82 1.03
C PRO A 36 -3.20 -26.32 0.82
N LYS A 37 -3.84 -26.93 -0.19
CA LYS A 37 -3.64 -28.32 -0.59
C LYS A 37 -2.47 -28.50 -1.56
N GLU A 38 -1.95 -27.41 -2.12
CA GLU A 38 -0.93 -27.40 -3.16
C GLU A 38 0.37 -26.79 -2.61
N PRO A 39 1.55 -27.31 -3.00
CA PRO A 39 2.82 -26.62 -2.75
C PRO A 39 2.92 -25.35 -3.61
N LEU A 40 3.76 -24.41 -3.20
CA LEU A 40 4.13 -23.27 -4.03
C LEU A 40 4.87 -23.74 -5.29
N GLY A 41 4.57 -23.11 -6.43
CA GLY A 41 5.28 -23.30 -7.68
C GLY A 41 6.67 -22.68 -7.67
N ASN A 42 7.37 -22.70 -8.81
CA ASN A 42 8.74 -22.21 -8.98
C ASN A 42 8.83 -20.71 -9.35
N VAL A 43 7.85 -19.92 -8.92
CA VAL A 43 7.74 -18.48 -9.25
C VAL A 43 7.51 -17.70 -7.96
N ASP A 44 8.28 -16.63 -7.79
CA ASP A 44 8.02 -15.61 -6.81
C ASP A 44 6.92 -14.69 -7.31
N TRP A 45 6.01 -14.33 -6.42
CA TRP A 45 4.98 -13.32 -6.64
C TRP A 45 5.24 -12.16 -5.70
N TRP A 46 5.36 -10.94 -6.21
CA TRP A 46 5.69 -9.80 -5.37
C TRP A 46 5.07 -8.51 -5.89
N ASP A 47 4.86 -7.57 -4.98
CA ASP A 47 4.47 -6.21 -5.31
C ASP A 47 4.92 -5.23 -4.23
N VAL A 48 4.73 -3.95 -4.54
CA VAL A 48 4.83 -2.86 -3.59
C VAL A 48 3.58 -2.01 -3.69
N SER A 49 3.13 -1.50 -2.55
CA SER A 49 1.79 -0.95 -2.45
C SER A 49 1.70 0.16 -1.42
N GLN A 50 1.00 1.23 -1.80
CA GLN A 50 0.58 2.35 -0.97
C GLN A 50 -0.95 2.38 -0.85
N VAL A 51 -1.62 1.24 -1.04
CA VAL A 51 -3.09 1.12 -0.90
C VAL A 51 -3.54 1.49 0.52
N ASP A 52 -2.71 1.20 1.52
CA ASP A 52 -3.02 1.46 2.93
C ASP A 52 -2.42 2.79 3.45
N GLY A 53 -1.73 3.54 2.58
CA GLY A 53 -1.00 4.75 2.98
C GLY A 53 0.52 4.57 2.90
N TRP A 54 1.27 5.45 3.56
CA TRP A 54 2.72 5.30 3.69
C TRP A 54 3.30 5.88 4.98
N THR A 55 4.42 5.32 5.43
CA THR A 55 5.16 5.78 6.61
C THR A 55 6.61 6.15 6.31
N LEU A 56 7.27 5.45 5.39
CA LEU A 56 8.70 5.58 5.12
C LEU A 56 8.98 5.55 3.60
N PRO A 57 9.89 6.40 3.09
CA PRO A 57 10.41 6.21 1.75
C PRO A 57 11.19 4.90 1.66
N TYR A 58 11.13 4.24 0.51
CA TYR A 58 11.78 2.94 0.33
C TYR A 58 12.24 2.73 -1.12
N LYS A 59 13.10 1.75 -1.33
CA LYS A 59 13.52 1.30 -2.65
C LYS A 59 13.62 -0.22 -2.68
N VAL A 60 13.12 -0.83 -3.74
CA VAL A 60 13.22 -2.27 -4.00
C VAL A 60 14.09 -2.49 -5.23
N GLU A 61 15.11 -3.34 -5.10
CA GLU A 61 15.98 -3.77 -6.18
C GLU A 61 15.85 -5.29 -6.35
N VAL A 62 15.41 -5.74 -7.52
CA VAL A 62 15.35 -7.16 -7.87
C VAL A 62 16.72 -7.61 -8.38
N LEU A 63 17.31 -8.57 -7.67
CA LEU A 63 18.62 -9.13 -7.93
C LEU A 63 18.49 -10.42 -8.75
N GLY A 64 19.34 -10.57 -9.77
CA GLY A 64 19.34 -11.74 -10.65
C GLY A 64 18.48 -11.54 -11.90
N LYS A 65 18.05 -12.65 -12.52
CA LYS A 65 17.26 -12.64 -13.76
C LYS A 65 15.77 -12.59 -13.45
N CYS A 66 15.14 -11.47 -13.73
CA CYS A 66 13.69 -11.30 -13.68
C CYS A 66 13.27 -10.27 -14.73
N ASP A 67 13.16 -10.73 -15.98
CA ASP A 67 12.90 -9.84 -17.13
C ASP A 67 11.42 -9.40 -17.20
N SER A 68 10.55 -10.07 -16.44
CA SER A 68 9.10 -9.82 -16.37
C SER A 68 8.70 -8.73 -15.38
N ALA A 69 9.65 -8.16 -14.62
CA ALA A 69 9.38 -7.14 -13.62
C ALA A 69 10.41 -5.99 -13.73
N PRO A 70 10.09 -4.78 -13.26
CA PRO A 70 11.10 -3.74 -13.10
C PRO A 70 12.20 -4.20 -12.16
N HIS A 71 13.45 -4.01 -12.57
CA HIS A 71 14.61 -4.31 -11.73
C HIS A 71 14.71 -3.37 -10.51
N VAL A 72 14.12 -2.18 -10.60
CA VAL A 72 14.16 -1.17 -9.55
C VAL A 72 12.80 -0.50 -9.45
N ILE A 73 12.28 -0.41 -8.23
CA ILE A 73 11.21 0.50 -7.86
C ILE A 73 11.76 1.46 -6.82
N ASP A 74 11.81 2.75 -7.14
CA ASP A 74 12.41 3.79 -6.32
C ASP A 74 11.34 4.76 -5.79
N CYS A 75 11.04 4.62 -4.51
CA CYS A 75 10.08 5.43 -3.77
C CYS A 75 10.80 6.20 -2.65
N SER A 76 12.09 6.52 -2.85
CA SER A 76 12.92 7.22 -1.87
C SER A 76 12.51 8.69 -1.67
N GLU A 77 11.68 9.24 -2.57
CA GLU A 77 11.13 10.60 -2.50
C GLU A 77 9.72 10.65 -1.88
N LEU A 78 9.20 9.53 -1.38
CA LEU A 78 7.88 9.44 -0.72
C LEU A 78 7.88 10.11 0.68
N ALA A 79 8.06 11.42 0.70
CA ALA A 79 8.18 12.23 1.91
C ALA A 79 6.82 12.50 2.56
N LEU A 80 6.77 12.52 3.89
CA LEU A 80 5.56 12.87 4.66
C LEU A 80 5.12 14.33 4.43
N SER A 81 6.05 15.21 4.07
CA SER A 81 5.75 16.60 3.68
C SER A 81 4.83 16.69 2.45
N SER A 82 4.85 15.67 1.60
CA SER A 82 4.01 15.55 0.40
C SER A 82 2.63 14.97 0.69
N CYS A 83 2.35 14.54 1.93
CA CYS A 83 1.05 14.01 2.31
C CYS A 83 -0.04 15.08 2.17
N PRO A 84 -1.10 14.83 1.37
CA PRO A 84 -2.20 15.78 1.16
C PRO A 84 -2.82 16.25 2.47
N ASN A 85 -3.09 17.55 2.55
CA ASN A 85 -3.74 18.19 3.70
C ASN A 85 -5.16 18.72 3.39
N ASP A 86 -5.61 18.60 2.14
CA ASP A 86 -6.90 19.09 1.64
C ASP A 86 -7.51 18.10 0.62
N GLU A 87 -7.45 16.80 0.93
CA GLU A 87 -7.99 15.73 0.09
C GLU A 87 -9.52 15.74 0.12
N ASP A 88 -10.18 15.70 -1.03
CA ASP A 88 -11.64 15.63 -1.12
C ASP A 88 -12.11 14.18 -1.03
N LEU A 89 -12.67 13.81 0.13
CA LEU A 89 -13.23 12.47 0.37
C LEU A 89 -14.73 12.39 0.04
N GLY A 90 -15.22 13.26 -0.84
CA GLY A 90 -16.58 13.27 -1.35
C GLY A 90 -17.56 14.05 -0.45
N GLY A 91 -18.76 14.32 -0.97
CA GLY A 91 -19.70 15.29 -0.37
C GLY A 91 -20.22 15.00 1.05
N HIS A 92 -20.02 13.78 1.58
CA HIS A 92 -20.45 13.39 2.94
C HIS A 92 -19.37 13.61 4.00
N ILE A 93 -18.10 13.61 3.58
CA ILE A 93 -16.93 13.75 4.45
C ILE A 93 -16.25 15.11 4.21
N GLY A 94 -16.21 15.55 2.96
CA GLY A 94 -15.57 16.78 2.51
C GLY A 94 -14.05 16.69 2.53
N LYS A 95 -13.43 17.86 2.59
CA LYS A 95 -11.97 18.03 2.58
C LYS A 95 -11.34 17.62 3.89
N GLN A 96 -10.33 16.76 3.83
CA GLN A 96 -9.63 16.20 4.99
C GLN A 96 -8.12 16.23 4.82
N SER A 97 -7.41 16.36 5.95
CA SER A 97 -5.98 16.03 5.99
C SER A 97 -5.78 14.53 6.10
N LEU A 98 -4.88 13.99 5.27
CA LEU A 98 -4.48 12.58 5.29
C LEU A 98 -3.30 12.33 6.23
N ARG A 99 -2.74 13.36 6.86
CA ARG A 99 -1.60 13.22 7.77
C ARG A 99 -1.97 12.44 9.03
N VAL A 100 -1.16 11.45 9.36
CA VAL A 100 -1.21 10.73 10.63
C VAL A 100 -0.25 11.42 11.60
N HIS A 101 -0.74 11.81 12.76
CA HIS A 101 0.05 12.45 13.80
C HIS A 101 0.35 11.47 14.94
N ALA A 102 1.51 11.61 15.58
CA ALA A 102 1.84 10.82 16.75
C ALA A 102 0.86 11.13 17.91
N PRO A 103 0.40 10.12 18.68
CA PRO A 103 -0.43 10.35 19.85
C PRO A 103 0.22 11.33 20.83
N GLY A 104 -0.52 12.37 21.23
CA GLY A 104 -0.02 13.39 22.17
C GLY A 104 0.96 14.42 21.55
N ASN A 105 1.26 14.33 20.25
CA ASN A 105 2.05 15.35 19.55
C ASN A 105 1.46 15.66 18.17
N ALA A 106 0.53 16.64 18.14
CA ALA A 106 -0.14 17.09 16.93
C ALA A 106 0.81 17.72 15.88
N SER A 107 2.04 18.06 16.23
CA SER A 107 3.02 18.60 15.28
C SER A 107 3.85 17.50 14.60
N ALA A 108 3.89 16.29 15.15
CA ALA A 108 4.67 15.18 14.62
C ALA A 108 3.85 14.33 13.65
N VAL A 109 4.00 14.59 12.35
CA VAL A 109 3.46 13.72 11.28
C VAL A 109 4.33 12.46 11.20
N VAL A 110 3.70 11.29 11.29
CA VAL A 110 4.37 9.97 11.32
C VAL A 110 3.90 9.02 10.23
N GLY A 111 2.92 9.43 9.42
CA GLY A 111 2.38 8.66 8.31
C GLY A 111 1.44 9.48 7.45
N CYS A 112 1.02 8.91 6.32
CA CYS A 112 0.00 9.45 5.45
C CYS A 112 -1.03 8.37 5.13
N TYR A 113 -2.28 8.58 5.54
CA TYR A 113 -3.37 7.70 5.13
C TYR A 113 -3.54 7.72 3.62
N SER A 114 -3.88 6.57 3.02
CA SER A 114 -4.62 6.59 1.76
C SER A 114 -6.05 7.10 1.99
N PRO A 115 -6.78 7.53 0.95
CA PRO A 115 -8.19 7.90 1.08
C PRO A 115 -9.03 6.79 1.74
N CYS A 116 -8.84 5.53 1.34
CA CYS A 116 -9.51 4.40 1.98
C CYS A 116 -9.09 4.22 3.44
N GLY A 117 -7.78 4.27 3.72
CA GLY A 117 -7.26 4.14 5.08
C GLY A 117 -7.81 5.23 6.00
N LYS A 118 -7.89 6.48 5.53
CA LYS A 118 -8.48 7.59 6.29
C LYS A 118 -9.93 7.29 6.69
N LEU A 119 -10.70 6.70 5.79
CA LEU A 119 -12.13 6.41 5.98
C LEU A 119 -12.40 5.16 6.84
N THR A 120 -11.44 4.25 6.95
CA THR A 120 -11.67 2.93 7.57
C THR A 120 -10.81 2.65 8.80
N PHE A 121 -9.68 3.34 8.96
CA PHE A 121 -8.75 3.16 10.08
C PHE A 121 -9.09 4.12 11.23
N SER A 122 -9.49 3.57 12.37
CA SER A 122 -9.93 4.33 13.54
C SER A 122 -8.87 4.49 14.63
N GLN A 123 -7.70 3.89 14.44
CA GLN A 123 -6.59 3.92 15.37
C GLN A 123 -6.17 5.36 15.67
N TRP A 124 -5.85 5.62 16.95
CA TRP A 124 -5.53 6.94 17.48
C TRP A 124 -6.59 8.04 17.27
N GLY A 125 -7.80 7.69 16.81
CA GLY A 125 -8.91 8.62 16.64
C GLY A 125 -8.70 9.65 15.53
N GLN A 126 -7.85 9.35 14.54
CA GLN A 126 -7.49 10.29 13.46
C GLN A 126 -8.08 9.95 12.10
N GLY A 127 -8.65 8.77 11.93
CA GLY A 127 -9.50 8.43 10.79
C GLY A 127 -10.95 8.19 11.21
N TYR A 128 -11.70 7.54 10.34
CA TYR A 128 -13.11 7.21 10.56
C TYR A 128 -13.27 5.71 10.88
N THR A 129 -14.53 5.29 11.04
CA THR A 129 -14.91 3.92 11.38
C THR A 129 -15.83 3.32 10.31
N HIS A 130 -15.77 3.81 9.09
CA HIS A 130 -16.58 3.27 8.01
C HIS A 130 -16.07 1.90 7.60
N THR A 131 -16.94 1.06 7.03
CA THR A 131 -16.49 -0.16 6.36
C THR A 131 -16.15 0.14 4.91
N PRO A 132 -15.28 -0.65 4.25
CA PRO A 132 -14.99 -0.47 2.82
C PRO A 132 -16.24 -0.41 1.93
N GLU A 133 -17.30 -1.12 2.27
CA GLU A 133 -18.57 -1.22 1.51
C GLU A 133 -19.54 -0.05 1.76
N SER A 134 -19.27 0.75 2.79
CA SER A 134 -20.08 1.92 3.13
C SER A 134 -20.14 2.91 1.98
N TYR A 135 -21.18 3.73 1.97
CA TYR A 135 -21.38 4.71 0.90
C TYR A 135 -20.27 5.78 0.90
N GLU A 136 -19.73 6.10 2.07
CA GLU A 136 -18.66 7.06 2.29
C GLU A 136 -17.30 6.55 1.79
N ALA A 137 -17.04 5.24 1.93
CA ALA A 137 -15.71 4.66 1.65
C ALA A 137 -15.61 3.90 0.32
N ARG A 138 -16.69 3.33 -0.19
CA ARG A 138 -16.63 2.35 -1.31
C ARG A 138 -15.97 2.87 -2.57
N ASP A 139 -16.13 4.16 -2.90
CA ASP A 139 -15.54 4.73 -4.11
C ASP A 139 -14.04 5.05 -3.93
N PHE A 140 -13.52 4.95 -2.70
CA PHE A 140 -12.10 5.05 -2.34
C PHE A 140 -11.45 3.71 -1.99
N CYS A 141 -12.21 2.79 -1.40
CA CYS A 141 -11.73 1.46 -0.99
C CYS A 141 -11.94 0.38 -2.06
N CYS A 142 -12.84 0.62 -3.01
CA CYS A 142 -13.13 -0.27 -4.13
C CYS A 142 -13.42 -1.73 -3.74
N PRO A 143 -14.36 -2.00 -2.83
CA PRO A 143 -14.78 -3.37 -2.54
C PRO A 143 -15.48 -3.97 -3.77
N THR A 144 -15.08 -5.19 -4.12
CA THR A 144 -15.75 -5.98 -5.17
C THR A 144 -16.51 -7.13 -4.54
N PRO A 145 -17.85 -7.15 -4.54
CA PRO A 145 -18.82 -6.12 -4.97
C PRO A 145 -19.01 -4.98 -3.93
N PRO A 146 -19.68 -3.84 -4.26
CA PRO A 146 -20.42 -3.50 -5.50
C PRO A 146 -19.63 -2.67 -6.52
N ILE A 147 -18.37 -2.33 -6.25
CA ILE A 147 -17.54 -1.55 -7.16
C ILE A 147 -16.76 -2.53 -8.03
N SER A 148 -16.96 -2.48 -9.34
CA SER A 148 -16.10 -3.25 -10.26
C SER A 148 -14.72 -2.60 -10.37
N PRO A 149 -13.68 -3.34 -10.76
CA PRO A 149 -12.36 -2.75 -11.01
C PRO A 149 -12.44 -1.57 -11.99
N SER A 150 -13.16 -1.73 -13.10
CA SER A 150 -13.37 -0.64 -14.06
C SER A 150 -14.07 0.57 -13.46
N LYS A 151 -15.07 0.38 -12.59
CA LYS A 151 -15.73 1.51 -11.91
C LYS A 151 -14.78 2.21 -10.93
N CYS A 152 -13.96 1.46 -10.20
CA CYS A 152 -12.97 2.01 -9.28
C CYS A 152 -11.92 2.86 -10.02
N SER A 153 -11.34 2.34 -11.10
CA SER A 153 -10.30 3.04 -11.85
C SER A 153 -10.82 4.26 -12.63
N ASN A 154 -12.15 4.39 -12.78
CA ASN A 154 -12.81 5.61 -13.29
C ASN A 154 -13.48 6.43 -12.16
N GLY A 155 -13.24 6.06 -10.90
CA GLY A 155 -13.84 6.65 -9.72
C GLY A 155 -12.99 7.76 -9.12
N PRO A 156 -13.45 8.38 -8.02
CA PRO A 156 -12.75 9.48 -7.37
C PRO A 156 -11.36 9.09 -6.86
N VAL A 157 -11.14 7.84 -6.46
CA VAL A 157 -9.82 7.39 -5.97
C VAL A 157 -8.71 7.52 -6.99
N ALA A 158 -9.00 7.30 -8.28
CA ALA A 158 -8.01 7.43 -9.35
C ALA A 158 -7.60 8.89 -9.60
N HIS A 159 -8.39 9.85 -9.09
CA HIS A 159 -8.20 11.29 -9.25
C HIS A 159 -7.95 12.01 -7.92
N ALA A 160 -7.74 11.26 -6.84
CA ALA A 160 -7.42 11.80 -5.52
C ALA A 160 -6.03 12.45 -5.53
N GLN A 161 -5.84 13.52 -4.75
CA GLN A 161 -4.53 14.17 -4.62
C GLN A 161 -3.48 13.17 -4.13
N TYR A 162 -3.87 12.26 -3.26
CA TYR A 162 -3.05 11.15 -2.79
C TYR A 162 -2.51 10.31 -3.94
N THR A 163 -3.38 9.89 -4.87
CA THR A 163 -3.01 9.05 -6.01
C THR A 163 -2.04 9.79 -6.92
N GLU A 164 -2.31 11.07 -7.22
CA GLU A 164 -1.41 11.92 -8.00
C GLU A 164 -0.03 12.05 -7.35
N VAL A 165 0.03 12.22 -6.03
CA VAL A 165 1.28 12.32 -5.26
C VAL A 165 2.06 11.00 -5.31
N VAL A 166 1.40 9.87 -5.07
CA VAL A 166 2.04 8.55 -5.11
C VAL A 166 2.61 8.29 -6.50
N HIS A 167 1.83 8.45 -7.57
CA HIS A 167 2.29 8.25 -8.95
C HIS A 167 3.45 9.16 -9.32
N LYS A 168 3.49 10.38 -8.78
CA LYS A 168 4.57 11.34 -9.03
C LYS A 168 5.87 10.98 -8.30
N LEU A 169 5.78 10.54 -7.04
CA LEU A 169 6.95 10.36 -6.16
C LEU A 169 7.46 8.92 -6.11
N CYS A 170 6.62 7.98 -6.52
CA CYS A 170 6.85 6.54 -6.46
C CYS A 170 6.13 5.94 -7.68
N PRO A 171 6.62 6.21 -8.90
CA PRO A 171 6.00 5.68 -10.11
C PRO A 171 6.02 4.16 -10.05
N SER A 172 5.05 3.53 -10.72
CA SER A 172 4.99 2.06 -10.83
C SER A 172 4.64 1.33 -9.53
N VAL A 173 3.82 1.90 -8.66
CA VAL A 173 3.25 1.21 -7.49
C VAL A 173 1.75 1.36 -7.44
N TYR A 174 1.07 0.48 -6.70
CA TYR A 174 -0.35 0.64 -6.41
C TYR A 174 -0.60 1.76 -5.40
N ALA A 175 -1.33 2.81 -5.77
CA ALA A 175 -1.86 3.81 -4.85
C ALA A 175 -3.25 3.42 -4.29
N TYR A 176 -4.00 2.58 -5.00
CA TYR A 176 -5.30 2.04 -4.60
C TYR A 176 -5.53 0.64 -5.20
N ALA A 177 -6.59 -0.07 -4.77
CA ALA A 177 -6.76 -1.51 -4.98
C ALA A 177 -6.83 -1.98 -6.46
N TYR A 178 -7.18 -1.09 -7.40
CA TYR A 178 -7.27 -1.38 -8.84
C TYR A 178 -6.52 -0.34 -9.68
N ASP A 179 -5.40 0.13 -9.12
CA ASP A 179 -4.49 1.04 -9.77
C ASP A 179 -3.69 0.31 -10.87
N ASP A 180 -3.36 1.00 -11.95
CA ASP A 180 -2.70 0.43 -13.14
C ASP A 180 -1.17 0.51 -13.07
N GLY A 181 -0.62 0.73 -11.87
CA GLY A 181 0.81 0.65 -11.57
C GLY A 181 1.45 -0.69 -11.94
N VAL A 182 2.77 -0.82 -11.73
CA VAL A 182 3.43 -2.14 -11.90
C VAL A 182 2.81 -3.05 -10.87
N GLY A 183 1.96 -3.92 -11.37
CA GLY A 183 1.12 -4.73 -10.54
C GLY A 183 1.87 -5.88 -9.89
N LEU A 184 1.10 -6.90 -9.49
CA LEU A 184 1.64 -8.17 -9.06
C LEU A 184 2.65 -8.72 -10.08
N ALA A 185 3.92 -8.68 -9.72
CA ALA A 185 5.04 -9.05 -10.56
C ALA A 185 5.46 -10.49 -10.28
N GLN A 186 6.04 -11.12 -11.29
CA GLN A 186 6.52 -12.49 -11.23
C GLN A 186 8.01 -12.55 -11.53
N CYS A 187 8.75 -13.29 -10.72
CA CYS A 187 10.15 -13.64 -10.99
C CYS A 187 10.35 -15.15 -10.83
N PRO A 188 11.33 -15.76 -11.53
CA PRO A 188 11.71 -17.14 -11.23
C PRO A 188 12.15 -17.30 -9.77
N ALA A 189 11.81 -18.43 -9.14
CA ALA A 189 12.26 -18.73 -7.78
C ALA A 189 13.79 -18.64 -7.67
N GLY A 190 14.26 -18.00 -6.60
CA GLY A 190 15.68 -17.73 -6.37
C GLY A 190 16.16 -16.36 -6.85
N ALA A 191 15.25 -15.51 -7.35
CA ALA A 191 15.50 -14.07 -7.43
C ALA A 191 15.78 -13.51 -6.03
N GLY A 192 16.69 -12.54 -5.94
CA GLY A 192 16.95 -11.82 -4.70
C GLY A 192 16.19 -10.50 -4.68
N TYR A 193 15.84 -10.02 -3.50
CA TYR A 193 15.17 -8.71 -3.34
C TYR A 193 15.93 -7.93 -2.28
N LYS A 194 16.41 -6.74 -2.65
CA LYS A 194 17.01 -5.80 -1.72
C LYS A 194 16.02 -4.68 -1.46
N VAL A 195 15.46 -4.67 -0.25
CA VAL A 195 14.56 -3.62 0.22
C VAL A 195 15.34 -2.68 1.12
N THR A 196 15.37 -1.40 0.76
CA THR A 196 16.02 -0.35 1.53
C THR A 196 14.95 0.60 2.05
N PHE A 197 14.83 0.73 3.37
CA PHE A 197 14.00 1.75 4.00
C PHE A 197 14.85 2.97 4.32
N TYR A 198 14.38 4.16 3.96
CA TYR A 198 15.03 5.42 4.24
C TYR A 198 14.35 6.12 5.42
N CYS A 199 15.09 6.97 6.11
CA CYS A 199 14.48 7.90 7.06
C CYS A 199 13.62 8.91 6.29
N PRO A 200 12.40 9.23 6.76
CA PRO A 200 11.58 10.27 6.15
C PRO A 200 12.35 11.60 6.16
N LYS A 201 12.45 12.25 5.00
CA LYS A 201 12.88 13.64 4.92
C LYS A 201 11.76 14.50 5.54
N GLN A 202 12.12 15.40 6.46
CA GLN A 202 11.18 16.35 7.09
C GLN A 202 10.79 17.45 6.11
#